data_AF-A0A819TSG7-F1
#
_entry.id   AF-A0A819TSG7-F1
#
_cell.length_a   1.000
_cell.length_b   1.000
_cell.length_c   1.000
_cell.angle_alpha   90.00
_cell.angle_beta   90.00
_cell.angle_gamma   90.00
#
_symmetry.space_group_name_H-M   'P 1'
#
loop_
_entity.id
_entity.type
_entity.pdbx_description
1 polymer ?
#
loop_
_entity_poly.entity_id
_entity_poly.type
_entity_poly.pdbx_seq_one_letter_code
_entity_poly.pdbx_strand_id
1 'polypeptide(L)'
;MRLKLYERAIYGLLCGRIEALIPVCKTYADYLWAYTSCYIEQEIHYILVCAHQNELTDIEKHRILSDNGIRNHQLKMPSIFDEILAGCPTHIRDEALLPFNLIQKYLILADYERLFHSILSFLHTNNELNGNLLRFSTHICLFLYEQNYSEKFNQNNFIEILTTYIDHLIELEFKDLVCYYISKLPSNNQSTIMAKFLDTLSNRKDKEYYLKQGFTYKIDIDTSLLILAANQRRDQTFDKDNNEEIISTNSKNLNENDHKQLEALKLLTTFLSTQTLDALRFANQICRYFLNDAKYEGIRIALSYFPHDIDIHTIEANNRQQSVDDLREFKAFGAYIAALEAIQRWSELHQKQQDNTSTTTREDQAYLPIVIKACYDVFDYPQGWLVDSTNIHQTSPDNETRQTEMSVLRHKYISMLACNLFRIFDLIKQEQETFRLITFLSDSRKQQLYTLFSKEALNSVLLLTEHAAERCLDRQQQQQTDDTTVNYFL
;
A
#
# COMPACT_ATOMS: atom_id res chain seq x y z
N MET A 1 12.17 35.39 70.60
CA MET A 1 10.87 35.71 69.95
C MET A 1 10.62 34.65 68.88
N ARG A 2 9.54 33.87 68.93
CA ARG A 2 9.22 32.94 67.83
C ARG A 2 8.62 33.76 66.69
N LEU A 3 9.33 33.85 65.57
CA LEU A 3 8.86 34.51 64.34
C LEU A 3 7.55 33.86 63.88
N LYS A 4 6.63 34.66 63.30
CA LYS A 4 5.39 34.12 62.73
C LYS A 4 5.69 33.24 61.51
N LEU A 5 4.76 32.36 61.14
CA LEU A 5 4.93 31.37 60.07
C LEU A 5 5.42 31.99 58.76
N TYR A 6 4.71 33.00 58.26
CA TYR A 6 5.04 33.68 56.99
C TYR A 6 6.30 34.54 57.09
N GLU A 7 6.52 35.22 58.22
CA GLU A 7 7.76 35.98 58.47
C GLU A 7 8.98 35.05 58.44
N ARG A 8 8.87 33.89 59.09
CA ARG A 8 9.92 32.86 59.07
C ARG A 8 10.17 32.31 57.67
N ALA A 9 9.12 32.13 56.86
CA ALA A 9 9.26 31.69 55.48
C ALA A 9 9.97 32.75 54.60
N ILE A 10 9.67 34.04 54.79
CA ILE A 10 10.35 35.14 54.07
C ILE A 10 11.84 35.16 54.40
N TYR A 11 12.21 35.09 55.69
CA TYR A 11 13.61 35.02 56.07
C TYR A 11 14.28 33.72 55.61
N GLY A 12 13.54 32.61 55.63
CA GLY A 12 13.99 31.35 55.06
C GLY A 12 14.34 31.46 53.58
N LEU A 13 13.52 32.16 52.80
CA LEU A 13 13.73 32.35 51.36
C LEU A 13 15.01 33.14 51.11
N LEU A 14 15.16 34.29 51.78
CA LEU A 14 16.33 35.16 51.64
C LEU A 14 17.64 34.51 52.10
N CYS A 15 17.57 33.50 52.96
CA CYS A 15 18.73 32.76 53.44
C CYS A 15 18.93 31.40 52.72
N GLY A 16 18.10 31.07 51.73
CA GLY A 16 18.18 29.77 51.03
C GLY A 16 17.88 28.55 51.92
N ARG A 17 17.03 28.68 52.94
CA ARG A 17 16.70 27.59 53.89
C ARG A 17 15.32 27.00 53.64
N ILE A 18 15.29 25.82 53.00
CA ILE A 18 14.06 25.13 52.59
C ILE A 18 13.12 24.75 53.75
N GLU A 19 13.66 24.33 54.89
CA GLU A 19 12.88 23.91 56.08
C GLU A 19 11.90 24.98 56.58
N ALA A 20 12.25 26.25 56.36
CA ALA A 20 11.43 27.38 56.76
C ALA A 20 10.29 27.67 55.77
N LEU A 21 10.41 27.27 54.50
CA LEU A 21 9.42 27.47 53.44
C LEU A 21 8.41 26.32 53.33
N ILE A 22 8.84 25.07 53.55
CA ILE A 22 7.98 23.87 53.44
C ILE A 22 6.62 24.04 54.13
N PRO A 23 6.52 24.59 55.36
CA PRO A 23 5.24 24.75 56.05
C PRO A 23 4.22 25.68 55.36
N VAL A 24 4.65 26.49 54.39
CA VAL A 24 3.79 27.43 53.65
C VAL A 24 3.42 26.88 52.27
N CYS A 25 4.16 25.89 51.76
CA CYS A 25 3.94 25.29 50.45
C CYS A 25 2.73 24.36 50.46
N LYS A 26 1.86 24.44 49.44
CA LYS A 26 0.61 23.64 49.38
C LYS A 26 0.48 22.82 48.11
N THR A 27 1.06 23.26 47.00
CA THR A 27 0.96 22.62 45.68
C THR A 27 2.33 22.15 45.21
N TYR A 28 2.37 21.21 44.26
CA TYR A 28 3.63 20.80 43.64
C TYR A 28 4.46 22.00 43.12
N ALA A 29 3.79 23.00 42.53
CA ALA A 29 4.44 24.21 42.06
C ALA A 29 5.08 25.03 43.19
N ASP A 30 4.43 25.15 44.35
CA ASP A 30 4.99 25.85 45.51
C ASP A 30 6.25 25.15 46.03
N TYR A 31 6.21 23.81 46.10
CA TYR A 31 7.36 23.00 46.51
C TYR A 31 8.51 23.16 45.51
N LEU A 32 8.25 22.97 44.21
CA LEU A 32 9.27 23.14 43.18
C LEU A 32 9.87 24.55 43.22
N TRP A 33 9.05 25.59 43.34
CA TRP A 33 9.53 26.97 43.46
C TRP A 33 10.38 27.19 44.72
N ALA A 34 9.96 26.66 45.87
CA ALA A 34 10.70 26.80 47.12
C ALA A 34 12.07 26.12 47.06
N TYR A 35 12.12 24.87 46.58
CA TYR A 35 13.38 24.13 46.43
C TYR A 35 14.32 24.81 45.42
N THR A 36 13.80 25.25 44.28
CA THR A 36 14.60 25.91 43.24
C THR A 36 15.11 27.28 43.67
N SER A 37 14.28 28.07 44.37
CA SER A 37 14.71 29.38 44.90
C SER A 37 15.78 29.22 45.97
N CYS A 38 15.62 28.27 46.89
CA CYS A 38 16.66 27.99 47.89
C CYS A 38 17.96 27.48 47.25
N TYR A 39 17.86 26.65 46.20
CA TYR A 39 19.02 26.21 45.44
C TYR A 39 19.76 27.39 44.79
N ILE A 40 19.05 28.30 44.12
CA ILE A 40 19.66 29.48 43.47
C ILE A 40 20.38 30.36 44.51
N GLU A 41 19.75 30.63 45.67
CA GLU A 41 20.37 31.43 46.72
C GLU A 41 21.64 30.77 47.28
N GLN A 42 21.63 29.44 47.45
CA GLN A 42 22.81 28.69 47.89
C GLN A 42 23.93 28.72 46.84
N GLU A 43 23.61 28.59 45.56
CA GLU A 43 24.59 28.67 44.46
C GLU A 43 25.19 30.06 44.34
N ILE A 44 24.38 31.12 44.40
CA ILE A 44 24.88 32.51 44.39
C ILE A 44 25.83 32.72 45.57
N HIS A 45 25.42 32.31 46.77
CA HIS A 45 26.26 32.42 47.95
C HIS A 45 27.59 31.68 47.77
N TYR A 46 27.56 30.46 47.25
CA TYR A 46 28.78 29.71 46.95
C TYR A 46 29.69 30.40 45.94
N ILE A 47 29.15 30.88 44.81
CA ILE A 47 29.94 31.56 43.77
C ILE A 47 30.60 32.81 44.34
N LEU A 48 29.89 33.60 45.15
CA LEU A 48 30.43 34.80 45.80
C LEU A 48 31.57 34.45 46.76
N VAL A 49 31.42 33.37 47.54
CA VAL A 49 32.44 32.86 48.45
C VAL A 49 33.68 32.42 47.67
N CYS A 50 33.48 31.67 46.59
CA CYS A 50 34.55 31.22 45.69
C CYS A 50 35.30 32.38 45.02
N ALA A 51 34.59 33.42 44.58
CA ALA A 51 35.18 34.58 43.95
C ALA A 51 36.03 35.43 44.92
N HIS A 52 35.66 35.49 46.20
CA HIS A 52 36.33 36.32 47.21
C HIS A 52 37.14 35.50 48.24
N GLN A 53 37.54 34.26 47.90
CA GLN A 53 38.26 33.36 48.82
C GLN A 53 39.52 33.97 49.43
N ASN A 54 40.18 34.90 48.73
CA ASN A 54 41.42 35.52 49.20
C ASN A 54 41.18 36.70 50.16
N GLU A 55 39.97 37.26 50.18
CA GLU A 55 39.59 38.42 51.00
C GLU A 55 38.85 38.01 52.29
N LEU A 56 38.36 36.77 52.35
CA LEU A 56 37.68 36.21 53.51
C LEU A 56 38.67 35.79 54.60
N THR A 57 38.39 36.17 55.85
CA THR A 57 39.12 35.69 57.03
C THR A 57 38.87 34.19 57.26
N ASP A 58 39.78 33.51 57.97
CA ASP A 58 39.65 32.06 58.25
C ASP A 58 38.38 31.73 59.07
N ILE A 59 37.89 32.68 59.87
CA ILE A 59 36.64 32.57 60.63
C ILE A 59 35.42 32.67 59.71
N GLU A 60 35.44 33.57 58.73
CA GLU A 60 34.37 33.70 57.74
C GLU A 60 34.34 32.47 56.85
N LYS A 61 35.49 32.00 56.36
CA LYS A 61 35.61 30.74 55.63
C LYS A 61 35.05 29.57 56.43
N HIS A 62 35.43 29.44 57.71
CA HIS A 62 34.94 28.36 58.55
C HIS A 62 33.43 28.49 58.79
N ARG A 63 32.88 29.68 59.05
CA ARG A 63 31.44 29.87 59.27
C ARG A 63 30.63 29.53 58.02
N ILE A 64 31.10 29.97 56.86
CA ILE A 64 30.52 29.74 55.54
C ILE A 64 30.56 28.24 55.20
N LEU A 65 31.72 27.57 55.35
CA LEU A 65 31.89 26.13 55.09
C LEU A 65 31.21 25.22 56.13
N SER A 66 31.04 25.70 57.37
CA SER A 66 30.36 24.97 58.46
C SER A 66 28.85 25.12 58.44
N ASP A 67 28.33 26.10 57.72
CA ASP A 67 26.89 26.22 57.53
C ASP A 67 26.44 25.08 56.61
N ASN A 68 25.57 24.22 57.13
CA ASN A 68 25.07 23.04 56.41
C ASN A 68 24.41 23.41 55.08
N GLY A 69 24.08 24.69 54.85
CA GLY A 69 23.63 25.23 53.58
C GLY A 69 24.63 25.12 52.43
N ILE A 70 25.95 25.07 52.69
CA ILE A 70 26.97 24.89 51.63
C ILE A 70 27.28 23.41 51.39
N ARG A 71 27.14 22.54 52.40
CA ARG A 71 27.27 21.08 52.20
C ARG A 71 26.26 20.52 51.19
N ASN A 72 25.17 21.23 50.96
CA ASN A 72 24.17 20.90 49.94
C ASN A 72 24.59 21.28 48.51
N HIS A 73 25.86 21.61 48.26
CA HIS A 73 26.47 21.71 46.92
C HIS A 73 26.33 20.45 46.04
N GLN A 74 25.67 19.40 46.54
CA GLN A 74 25.29 18.20 45.79
C GLN A 74 23.85 18.23 45.27
N LEU A 75 23.02 19.20 45.66
CA LEU A 75 21.69 19.39 45.10
C LEU A 75 21.81 19.94 43.68
N LYS A 76 22.17 19.09 42.73
CA LYS A 76 22.02 19.44 41.31
C LYS A 76 20.53 19.58 41.03
N MET A 77 20.18 20.37 40.02
CA MET A 77 18.78 20.54 39.60
C MET A 77 17.98 19.22 39.43
N PRO A 78 18.57 18.10 38.95
CA PRO A 78 17.92 16.78 38.97
C PRO A 78 17.53 16.28 40.38
N SER A 79 18.39 16.49 41.38
CA SER A 79 18.22 16.01 42.75
C SER A 79 17.04 16.67 43.46
N ILE A 80 16.68 17.90 43.08
CA ILE A 80 15.47 18.58 43.60
C ILE A 80 14.21 17.76 43.30
N PHE A 81 14.10 17.22 42.09
CA PHE A 81 12.93 16.41 41.73
C PHE A 81 12.91 15.08 42.47
N ASP A 82 14.07 14.49 42.77
CA ASP A 82 14.17 13.27 43.57
C ASP A 82 13.80 13.54 45.04
N GLU A 83 14.20 14.69 45.58
CA GLU A 83 13.80 15.13 46.93
C GLU A 83 12.30 15.41 47.04
N ILE A 84 11.68 15.98 46.00
CA ILE A 84 10.21 16.16 45.99
C ILE A 84 9.52 14.79 45.99
N LEU A 85 10.01 13.83 45.20
CA LEU A 85 9.44 12.49 45.16
C LEU A 85 9.69 11.68 46.44
N ALA A 86 10.83 11.86 47.11
CA ALA A 86 11.18 11.10 48.32
C ALA A 86 10.64 11.73 49.60
N GLY A 87 10.66 13.06 49.71
CA GLY A 87 10.48 13.80 50.95
C GLY A 87 9.15 14.53 51.11
N CYS A 88 8.35 14.69 50.05
CA CYS A 88 7.09 15.43 50.13
C CYS A 88 5.88 14.55 50.50
N PRO A 89 4.78 15.16 50.99
CA PRO A 89 3.51 14.47 51.26
C PRO A 89 2.96 13.72 50.04
N THR A 90 2.16 12.67 50.27
CA THR A 90 1.61 11.80 49.22
C THR A 90 0.93 12.57 48.09
N HIS A 91 0.02 13.50 48.41
CA HIS A 91 -0.69 14.30 47.41
C HIS A 91 0.25 15.13 46.50
N ILE A 92 1.38 15.63 47.03
CA ILE A 92 2.37 16.37 46.24
C ILE A 92 3.14 15.43 45.32
N ARG A 93 3.46 14.21 45.78
CA ARG A 93 4.11 13.21 44.94
C ARG A 93 3.19 12.77 43.81
N ASP A 94 1.90 12.61 44.10
CA ASP A 94 0.90 12.24 43.09
C ASP A 94 0.74 13.38 42.06
N GLU A 95 0.70 14.64 42.51
CA GLU A 95 0.75 15.81 41.62
C GLU A 95 2.03 15.86 40.77
N ALA A 96 3.20 15.54 41.35
CA ALA A 96 4.48 15.54 40.64
C ALA A 96 4.52 14.48 39.51
N LEU A 97 3.71 13.42 39.62
CA LEU A 97 3.61 12.35 38.63
C LEU A 97 2.54 12.60 37.56
N LEU A 98 1.81 13.72 37.62
CA LEU A 98 0.87 14.10 36.56
C LEU A 98 1.59 14.33 35.23
N PRO A 99 0.99 13.99 34.07
CA PRO A 99 1.67 14.02 32.77
C PRO A 99 2.34 15.36 32.43
N PHE A 100 1.63 16.49 32.59
CA PHE A 100 2.17 17.81 32.29
C PHE A 100 3.31 18.22 33.24
N ASN A 101 3.25 17.82 34.51
CA ASN A 101 4.30 18.10 35.50
C ASN A 101 5.56 17.27 35.23
N LEU A 102 5.40 16.01 34.81
CA LEU A 102 6.51 15.18 34.36
C LEU A 102 7.13 15.70 33.05
N ILE A 103 6.32 16.13 32.09
CA ILE A 103 6.82 16.81 30.88
C ILE A 103 7.61 18.06 31.27
N GLN A 104 7.08 18.90 32.15
CA GLN A 104 7.77 20.08 32.66
C GLN A 104 9.11 19.72 33.32
N LYS A 105 9.16 18.68 34.16
CA LYS A 105 10.40 18.17 34.77
C LYS A 105 11.44 17.83 33.70
N TYR A 106 11.09 17.02 32.71
CA TYR A 106 12.05 16.60 31.69
C TYR A 106 12.50 17.75 30.77
N LEU A 107 11.64 18.73 30.51
CA LEU A 107 12.02 19.95 29.79
C LEU A 107 13.01 20.80 30.59
N ILE A 108 12.80 20.99 31.90
CA ILE A 108 13.73 21.71 32.78
C ILE A 108 15.09 21.01 32.83
N LEU A 109 15.08 19.67 32.87
CA LEU A 109 16.31 18.86 32.91
C LEU A 109 16.96 18.66 31.53
N ALA A 110 16.32 19.13 30.46
CA ALA A 110 16.72 18.89 29.07
C ALA A 110 16.94 17.39 28.73
N ASP A 111 16.19 16.50 29.40
CA ASP A 111 16.24 15.04 29.22
C ASP A 111 15.15 14.62 28.23
N TYR A 112 15.41 14.84 26.95
CA TYR A 112 14.45 14.60 25.87
C TYR A 112 14.17 13.11 25.64
N GLU A 113 15.13 12.23 25.89
CA GLU A 113 14.91 10.79 25.72
C GLU A 113 13.83 10.28 26.70
N ARG A 114 13.96 10.63 27.99
CA ARG A 114 12.95 10.26 28.99
C ARG A 114 11.64 11.01 28.81
N LEU A 115 11.68 12.26 28.33
CA LEU A 115 10.47 13.01 27.96
C LEU A 115 9.61 12.21 26.98
N PHE A 116 10.17 11.80 25.85
CA PHE A 116 9.43 11.11 24.79
C PHE A 116 8.94 9.73 25.25
N HIS A 117 9.76 9.00 26.01
CA HIS A 117 9.33 7.73 26.60
C HIS A 117 8.16 7.90 27.57
N SER A 118 8.22 8.92 28.45
CA SER A 118 7.15 9.22 29.39
C SER A 118 5.85 9.59 28.67
N ILE A 119 5.93 10.43 27.64
CA ILE A 119 4.79 10.80 26.79
C ILE A 119 4.13 9.56 26.22
N LEU A 120 4.90 8.66 25.59
CA LEU A 120 4.35 7.42 25.02
C LEU A 120 3.69 6.56 26.09
N SER A 121 4.32 6.41 27.26
CA SER A 121 3.74 5.66 28.37
C SER A 121 2.40 6.23 28.83
N PHE A 122 2.24 7.56 28.83
CA PHE A 122 0.97 8.22 29.17
C PHE A 122 -0.08 8.08 28.07
N LEU A 123 0.34 8.11 26.80
CA LEU A 123 -0.58 7.94 25.67
C LEU A 123 -1.13 6.51 25.62
N HIS A 124 -0.30 5.50 25.92
CA HIS A 124 -0.74 4.11 26.00
C HIS A 124 -1.61 3.83 27.24
N THR A 125 -1.42 4.59 28.31
CA THR A 125 -2.25 4.47 29.52
C THR A 125 -3.53 5.28 29.31
N ASN A 126 -4.61 4.61 28.88
CA ASN A 126 -5.91 5.22 28.57
C ASN A 126 -6.37 6.27 29.61
N ASN A 127 -6.27 7.55 29.25
CA ASN A 127 -6.77 8.68 30.03
C ASN A 127 -7.79 9.49 29.22
N GLU A 128 -8.81 10.03 29.88
CA GLU A 128 -9.80 10.95 29.28
C GLU A 128 -9.16 12.21 28.66
N LEU A 129 -7.94 12.55 29.09
CA LEU A 129 -7.15 13.70 28.63
C LEU A 129 -6.25 13.39 27.41
N ASN A 130 -6.32 12.18 26.85
CA ASN A 130 -5.40 11.73 25.81
C ASN A 130 -5.40 12.62 24.56
N GLY A 131 -6.53 13.20 24.14
CA GLY A 131 -6.55 14.09 22.97
C GLY A 131 -5.76 15.40 23.15
N ASN A 132 -5.93 16.06 24.31
CA ASN A 132 -5.21 17.30 24.63
C ASN A 132 -3.73 17.04 24.91
N LEU A 133 -3.43 15.95 25.62
CA LEU A 133 -2.06 15.52 25.88
C LEU A 133 -1.35 15.16 24.58
N LEU A 134 -1.99 14.38 23.70
CA LEU A 134 -1.45 14.01 22.39
C LEU A 134 -1.20 15.26 21.55
N ARG A 135 -2.17 16.18 21.46
CA ARG A 135 -1.99 17.44 20.74
C ARG A 135 -0.78 18.21 21.28
N PHE A 136 -0.71 18.45 22.58
CA PHE A 136 0.42 19.17 23.19
C PHE A 136 1.74 18.45 22.92
N SER A 137 1.80 17.14 23.17
CA SER A 137 2.96 16.29 22.94
C SER A 137 3.43 16.34 21.49
N THR A 138 2.54 16.23 20.51
CA THR A 138 2.91 16.33 19.10
C THR A 138 3.53 17.68 18.77
N HIS A 139 2.95 18.78 19.24
CA HIS A 139 3.45 20.13 18.93
C HIS A 139 4.79 20.41 19.61
N ILE A 140 5.00 19.95 20.84
CA ILE A 140 6.31 20.09 21.49
C ILE A 140 7.36 19.20 20.83
N CYS A 141 7.02 17.98 20.43
CA CYS A 141 7.90 17.10 19.68
C CYS A 141 8.30 17.72 18.33
N LEU A 142 7.33 18.31 17.60
CA LEU A 142 7.60 19.04 16.35
C LEU A 142 8.49 20.26 16.59
N PHE A 143 8.21 21.06 17.61
CA PHE A 143 9.04 22.21 17.96
C PHE A 143 10.49 21.78 18.26
N LEU A 144 10.69 20.75 19.08
CA LEU A 144 12.03 20.24 19.40
C LEU A 144 12.75 19.68 18.17
N TYR A 145 12.01 19.01 17.27
CA TYR A 145 12.55 18.51 16.01
C TYR A 145 13.01 19.65 15.09
N GLU A 146 12.21 20.71 14.93
CA GLU A 146 12.55 21.87 14.10
C GLU A 146 13.75 22.68 14.66
N GLN A 147 13.99 22.64 15.98
CA GLN A 147 15.17 23.26 16.60
C GLN A 147 16.45 22.41 16.48
N ASN A 148 16.47 21.37 15.63
CA ASN A 148 17.59 20.44 15.43
C ASN A 148 17.99 19.64 16.67
N TYR A 149 17.07 19.38 17.62
CA TYR A 149 17.33 18.46 18.74
C TYR A 149 17.13 16.99 18.37
N SER A 150 16.98 16.66 17.09
CA SER A 150 16.71 15.31 16.57
C SER A 150 17.74 14.25 16.98
N GLU A 151 18.98 14.65 17.28
CA GLU A 151 20.03 13.74 17.76
C GLU A 151 19.91 13.41 19.26
N LYS A 152 19.07 14.15 20.01
CA LYS A 152 18.95 14.02 21.47
C LYS A 152 17.82 13.11 21.92
N PHE A 153 17.05 12.54 21.00
CA PHE A 153 15.94 11.64 21.31
C PHE A 153 15.79 10.55 20.26
N ASN A 154 15.12 9.46 20.63
CA ASN A 154 14.85 8.36 19.73
C ASN A 154 13.83 8.78 18.65
N GLN A 155 14.25 8.75 17.38
CA GLN A 155 13.40 9.10 16.24
C GLN A 155 12.16 8.21 16.12
N ASN A 156 12.24 6.95 16.54
CA ASN A 156 11.09 6.04 16.50
C ASN A 156 9.97 6.53 17.41
N ASN A 157 10.31 7.06 18.60
CA ASN A 157 9.32 7.61 19.52
C ASN A 157 8.64 8.86 18.93
N PHE A 158 9.40 9.70 18.22
CA PHE A 158 8.84 10.85 17.50
C PHE A 158 7.87 10.41 16.39
N ILE A 159 8.28 9.43 15.58
CA ILE A 159 7.44 8.88 14.51
C ILE A 159 6.16 8.29 15.09
N GLU A 160 6.25 7.55 16.20
CA GLU A 160 5.10 6.95 16.86
C GLU A 160 4.11 8.02 17.34
N ILE A 161 4.57 9.02 18.12
CA ILE A 161 3.70 10.11 18.63
C ILE A 161 2.99 10.85 17.47
N LEU A 162 3.73 11.16 16.40
CA LEU A 162 3.19 11.89 15.26
C LEU A 162 2.23 11.03 14.45
N THR A 163 2.51 9.73 14.28
CA THR A 163 1.62 8.77 13.61
C THR A 163 0.33 8.57 14.41
N THR A 164 0.41 8.42 15.73
CA THR A 164 -0.76 8.34 16.61
C THR A 164 -1.63 9.60 16.52
N TYR A 165 -1.01 10.77 16.40
CA TYR A 165 -1.76 12.01 16.20
C TYR A 165 -2.42 12.11 14.82
N ILE A 166 -1.74 11.66 13.76
CA ILE A 166 -2.34 11.56 12.43
C ILE A 166 -3.55 10.62 12.46
N ASP A 167 -3.42 9.44 13.05
CA ASP A 167 -4.52 8.49 13.21
C ASP A 167 -5.69 9.13 14.01
N HIS A 168 -5.39 9.87 15.08
CA HIS A 168 -6.41 10.59 15.85
C HIS A 168 -7.11 11.72 15.06
N LEU A 169 -6.38 12.43 14.19
CA LEU A 169 -6.98 13.44 13.29
C LEU A 169 -7.91 12.80 12.26
N ILE A 170 -7.57 11.60 11.77
CA ILE A 170 -8.41 10.83 10.84
C ILE A 170 -9.71 10.40 11.54
N GLU A 171 -9.62 9.90 12.78
CA GLU A 171 -10.78 9.53 13.61
C GLU A 171 -11.72 10.70 13.88
N LEU A 172 -11.18 11.89 14.13
CA LEU A 172 -11.95 13.12 14.36
C LEU A 172 -12.44 13.82 13.07
N GLU A 173 -12.21 13.21 11.90
CA GLU A 173 -12.53 13.75 10.57
C GLU A 173 -11.83 15.08 10.20
N PHE A 174 -10.81 15.53 10.95
CA PHE A 174 -10.00 16.71 10.64
C PHE A 174 -8.89 16.41 9.61
N LYS A 175 -9.31 15.87 8.47
CA LYS A 175 -8.43 15.28 7.44
C LYS A 175 -7.59 16.32 6.66
N ASP A 176 -8.01 17.58 6.58
CA ASP A 176 -7.27 18.65 5.87
C ASP A 176 -5.87 18.90 6.44
N LEU A 177 -5.66 18.62 7.73
CA LEU A 177 -4.35 18.82 8.38
C LEU A 177 -3.42 17.62 8.22
N VAL A 178 -3.91 16.46 7.77
CA VAL A 178 -3.16 15.21 7.75
C VAL A 178 -1.93 15.33 6.86
N CYS A 179 -2.06 15.88 5.65
CA CYS A 179 -0.91 16.05 4.74
C CYS A 179 0.18 16.97 5.32
N TYR A 180 -0.19 18.00 6.09
CA TYR A 180 0.77 18.85 6.78
C TYR A 180 1.58 18.08 7.83
N TYR A 181 0.92 17.25 8.65
CA TYR A 181 1.62 16.46 9.65
C TYR A 181 2.45 15.34 9.02
N ILE A 182 1.98 14.73 7.92
CA ILE A 182 2.76 13.77 7.16
C ILE A 182 4.05 14.39 6.63
N SER A 183 4.00 15.62 6.12
CA SER A 183 5.21 16.27 5.59
C SER A 183 6.28 16.60 6.64
N LYS A 184 5.93 16.51 7.94
CA LYS A 184 6.86 16.72 9.06
C LYS A 184 7.56 15.42 9.50
N LEU A 185 7.12 14.26 9.03
CA LEU A 185 7.79 12.99 9.28
C LEU A 185 9.08 12.86 8.47
N PRO A 186 10.01 11.99 8.87
CA PRO A 186 11.15 11.63 8.04
C PRO A 186 10.71 11.04 6.69
N SER A 187 11.43 11.36 5.61
CA SER A 187 11.04 11.01 4.23
C SER A 187 10.70 9.52 4.04
N ASN A 188 11.39 8.62 4.75
CA ASN A 188 11.19 7.17 4.69
C ASN A 188 9.79 6.73 5.14
N ASN A 189 9.14 7.50 6.03
CA ASN A 189 7.85 7.16 6.62
C ASN A 189 6.69 7.90 5.98
N GLN A 190 6.95 9.03 5.30
CA GLN A 190 5.91 9.87 4.71
C GLN A 190 5.05 9.07 3.73
N SER A 191 5.69 8.35 2.80
CA SER A 191 4.99 7.62 1.74
C SER A 191 4.15 6.46 2.29
N THR A 192 4.68 5.74 3.29
CA THR A 192 3.97 4.64 3.95
C THR A 192 2.73 5.12 4.70
N ILE A 193 2.85 6.23 5.44
CA ILE A 193 1.73 6.79 6.22
C ILE A 193 0.72 7.46 5.30
N MET A 194 1.17 8.12 4.22
CA MET A 194 0.29 8.65 3.18
C MET A 194 -0.51 7.52 2.51
N ALA A 195 0.13 6.40 2.17
CA ALA A 195 -0.56 5.24 1.61
C ALA A 195 -1.61 4.68 2.58
N LYS A 196 -1.28 4.54 3.88
CA LYS A 196 -2.23 4.14 4.93
C LYS A 196 -3.41 5.10 5.01
N PHE A 197 -3.16 6.41 5.00
CA PHE A 197 -4.22 7.42 5.03
C PHE A 197 -5.13 7.30 3.80
N LEU A 198 -4.57 7.16 2.60
CA LEU A 198 -5.35 6.99 1.37
C LEU A 198 -6.21 5.72 1.38
N ASP A 199 -5.74 4.64 2.03
CA ASP A 199 -6.51 3.40 2.20
C ASP A 199 -7.73 3.58 3.11
N THR A 200 -7.65 4.47 4.11
CA THR A 200 -8.81 4.79 4.98
C THR A 200 -9.92 5.56 4.25
N LEU A 201 -9.65 6.16 3.09
CA LEU A 201 -10.61 6.95 2.34
C LEU A 201 -11.48 6.04 1.45
N SER A 202 -12.80 6.15 1.58
CA SER A 202 -13.74 5.38 0.75
C SER A 202 -13.96 6.00 -0.63
N ASN A 203 -13.94 7.34 -0.73
CA ASN A 203 -14.30 8.03 -1.96
C ASN A 203 -13.08 8.41 -2.80
N ARG A 204 -13.17 8.17 -4.11
CA ARG A 204 -12.16 8.58 -5.09
C ARG A 204 -11.89 10.09 -5.09
N LYS A 205 -12.95 10.92 -5.03
CA LYS A 205 -12.81 12.39 -5.05
C LYS A 205 -11.99 12.90 -3.86
N ASP A 206 -12.17 12.28 -2.70
CA ASP A 206 -11.43 12.64 -1.49
C ASP A 206 -9.96 12.24 -1.65
N LYS A 207 -9.67 11.02 -2.15
CA LYS A 207 -8.30 10.60 -2.49
C LYS A 207 -7.63 11.57 -3.45
N GLU A 208 -8.30 11.95 -4.54
CA GLU A 208 -7.78 12.92 -5.53
C GLU A 208 -7.49 14.30 -4.90
N TYR A 209 -8.34 14.76 -3.99
CA TYR A 209 -8.12 16.01 -3.27
C TYR A 209 -6.88 15.94 -2.36
N TYR A 210 -6.75 14.87 -1.56
CA TYR A 210 -5.61 14.73 -0.65
C TYR A 210 -4.29 14.42 -1.39
N LEU A 211 -4.33 13.77 -2.55
CA LEU A 211 -3.17 13.63 -3.42
C LEU A 211 -2.66 15.01 -3.89
N LYS A 212 -3.57 15.90 -4.31
CA LYS A 212 -3.22 17.29 -4.67
C LYS A 212 -2.64 18.06 -3.48
N GLN A 213 -3.18 17.86 -2.27
CA GLN A 213 -2.62 18.45 -1.07
C GLN A 213 -1.23 17.91 -0.77
N GLY A 214 -1.01 16.60 -0.91
CA GLY A 214 0.30 16.00 -0.70
C GLY A 214 1.37 16.52 -1.67
N PHE A 215 1.02 16.80 -2.94
CA PHE A 215 1.92 17.52 -3.86
C PHE A 215 2.28 18.92 -3.34
N THR A 216 1.32 19.65 -2.78
CA THR A 216 1.55 20.98 -2.19
C THR A 216 2.54 20.93 -1.03
N TYR A 217 2.46 19.86 -0.22
CA TYR A 217 3.38 19.61 0.89
C TYR A 217 4.67 18.85 0.51
N LYS A 218 4.91 18.63 -0.79
CA LYS A 218 6.10 17.94 -1.33
C LYS A 218 6.29 16.50 -0.79
N ILE A 219 5.19 15.82 -0.49
CA ILE A 219 5.22 14.38 -0.19
C ILE A 219 5.48 13.63 -1.49
N ASP A 220 6.27 12.56 -1.44
CA ASP A 220 6.49 11.67 -2.57
C ASP A 220 5.22 10.84 -2.86
N ILE A 221 4.37 11.40 -3.73
CA ILE A 221 3.10 10.79 -4.13
C ILE A 221 3.31 9.53 -4.96
N ASP A 222 4.37 9.49 -5.79
CA ASP A 222 4.63 8.36 -6.68
C ASP A 222 4.90 7.11 -5.83
N THR A 223 5.81 7.19 -4.87
CA THR A 223 6.08 6.09 -3.92
C THR A 223 4.85 5.77 -3.06
N SER A 224 4.08 6.78 -2.64
CA SER A 224 2.86 6.56 -1.85
C SER A 224 1.81 5.73 -2.60
N LEU A 225 1.61 6.00 -3.89
CA LEU A 225 0.68 5.25 -4.73
C LEU A 225 1.16 3.82 -5.00
N LEU A 226 2.47 3.62 -5.16
CA LEU A 226 3.05 2.28 -5.31
C LEU A 226 2.85 1.43 -4.05
N ILE A 227 3.07 2.01 -2.85
CA ILE A 227 2.80 1.34 -1.57
C ILE A 227 1.30 1.05 -1.42
N LEU A 228 0.43 1.98 -1.79
CA LEU A 228 -1.02 1.77 -1.76
C LEU A 228 -1.42 0.59 -2.65
N ALA A 229 -0.93 0.54 -3.89
CA ALA A 229 -1.18 -0.56 -4.82
C ALA A 229 -0.68 -1.90 -4.27
N ALA A 230 0.50 -1.92 -3.64
CA ALA A 230 1.03 -3.11 -2.99
C ALA A 230 0.18 -3.57 -1.79
N ASN A 231 -0.37 -2.65 -1.00
CA ASN A 231 -1.22 -2.98 0.15
C ASN A 231 -2.55 -3.61 -0.27
N GLN A 232 -3.21 -3.10 -1.33
CA GLN A 232 -4.46 -3.67 -1.87
C GLN A 232 -4.29 -5.08 -2.46
N ARG A 233 -3.05 -5.53 -2.65
CA ARG A 233 -2.73 -6.85 -3.19
C ARG A 233 -2.55 -7.92 -2.11
N ARG A 234 -2.18 -7.53 -0.88
CA ARG A 234 -1.59 -8.43 0.13
C ARG A 234 -2.43 -9.68 0.45
N ASP A 235 -3.74 -9.64 0.24
CA ASP A 235 -4.67 -10.72 0.57
C ASP A 235 -5.00 -11.65 -0.62
N GLN A 236 -4.38 -11.47 -1.80
CA GLN A 236 -4.64 -12.30 -2.97
C GLN A 236 -3.66 -13.47 -3.09
N THR A 237 -4.21 -14.68 -3.15
CA THR A 237 -3.48 -15.90 -3.47
C THR A 237 -3.80 -16.35 -4.90
N PHE A 238 -2.77 -16.55 -5.72
CA PHE A 238 -2.94 -17.18 -7.03
C PHE A 238 -3.10 -18.69 -6.83
N ASP A 239 -4.31 -19.20 -7.06
CA ASP A 239 -4.59 -20.63 -6.98
C ASP A 239 -4.10 -21.33 -8.26
N LYS A 240 -3.02 -22.12 -8.11
CA LYS A 240 -2.39 -22.88 -9.20
C LYS A 240 -3.17 -24.14 -9.55
N ASP A 241 -3.98 -24.65 -8.63
CA ASP A 241 -4.71 -25.92 -8.76
C ASP A 241 -6.18 -25.70 -9.15
N ASN A 242 -6.52 -24.49 -9.58
CA ASN A 242 -7.88 -24.13 -9.99
C ASN A 242 -8.27 -24.83 -11.31
N ASN A 243 -8.62 -26.11 -11.17
CA ASN A 243 -9.02 -27.06 -12.21
C ASN A 243 -10.49 -26.90 -12.62
N GLU A 244 -11.17 -25.81 -12.22
CA GLU A 244 -12.48 -25.50 -12.80
C GLU A 244 -12.32 -25.40 -14.33
N GLU A 245 -12.96 -26.32 -15.06
CA GLU A 245 -13.15 -26.20 -16.50
C GLU A 245 -13.99 -24.94 -16.76
N ILE A 246 -13.30 -23.83 -17.00
CA ILE A 246 -13.95 -22.59 -17.40
C ILE A 246 -14.30 -22.75 -18.87
N ILE A 247 -15.50 -23.21 -19.14
CA ILE A 247 -16.06 -23.30 -20.51
C ILE A 247 -16.88 -22.04 -20.84
N SER A 248 -17.21 -21.25 -19.82
CA SER A 248 -18.05 -20.06 -19.94
C SER A 248 -17.26 -18.86 -20.43
N THR A 249 -17.77 -18.19 -21.47
CA THR A 249 -17.30 -16.88 -21.92
C THR A 249 -17.81 -15.73 -21.04
N ASN A 250 -18.77 -15.98 -20.13
CA ASN A 250 -19.32 -14.96 -19.24
C ASN A 250 -18.37 -14.66 -18.08
N SER A 251 -18.19 -13.36 -17.80
CA SER A 251 -17.38 -12.87 -16.68
C SER A 251 -18.03 -13.19 -15.33
N LYS A 252 -17.23 -13.64 -14.36
CA LYS A 252 -17.63 -13.62 -12.94
C LYS A 252 -17.75 -12.16 -12.45
N ASN A 253 -18.54 -11.94 -11.40
CA ASN A 253 -18.75 -10.62 -10.79
C ASN A 253 -17.48 -10.13 -10.07
N LEU A 254 -17.33 -8.80 -10.00
CA LEU A 254 -16.24 -8.15 -9.28
C LEU A 254 -16.59 -7.97 -7.80
N ASN A 255 -15.64 -8.24 -6.93
CA ASN A 255 -15.76 -8.06 -5.48
C ASN A 255 -15.28 -6.65 -5.07
N GLU A 256 -15.54 -6.26 -3.81
CA GLU A 256 -15.09 -4.96 -3.28
C GLU A 256 -13.56 -4.78 -3.36
N ASN A 257 -12.79 -5.85 -3.11
CA ASN A 257 -11.33 -5.79 -3.23
C ASN A 257 -10.88 -5.55 -4.69
N ASP A 258 -11.56 -6.19 -5.65
CA ASP A 258 -11.28 -6.00 -7.09
C ASP A 258 -11.52 -4.53 -7.48
N HIS A 259 -12.57 -3.90 -6.95
CA HIS A 259 -12.84 -2.47 -7.15
C HIS A 259 -11.76 -1.57 -6.55
N LYS A 260 -11.26 -1.87 -5.34
CA LYS A 260 -10.16 -1.11 -4.73
C LYS A 260 -8.88 -1.17 -5.56
N GLN A 261 -8.59 -2.33 -6.16
CA GLN A 261 -7.42 -2.51 -7.03
C GLN A 261 -7.56 -1.72 -8.34
N LEU A 262 -8.73 -1.77 -8.97
CA LEU A 262 -9.02 -0.97 -10.16
C LEU A 262 -8.95 0.54 -9.86
N GLU A 263 -9.39 0.96 -8.67
CA GLU A 263 -9.25 2.35 -8.23
C GLU A 263 -7.78 2.73 -8.03
N ALA A 264 -6.98 1.89 -7.37
CA ALA A 264 -5.54 2.11 -7.21
C ALA A 264 -4.82 2.21 -8.56
N LEU A 265 -5.14 1.31 -9.51
CA LEU A 265 -4.60 1.37 -10.86
C LEU A 265 -4.98 2.68 -11.56
N LYS A 266 -6.24 3.13 -11.43
CA LYS A 266 -6.69 4.39 -12.01
C LYS A 266 -5.96 5.59 -11.42
N LEU A 267 -5.71 5.59 -10.11
CA LEU A 267 -4.94 6.66 -9.46
C LEU A 267 -3.49 6.66 -9.97
N LEU A 268 -2.87 5.49 -10.10
CA LEU A 268 -1.55 5.35 -10.71
C LEU A 268 -1.52 5.93 -12.13
N THR A 269 -2.45 5.56 -13.01
CA THR A 269 -2.43 6.08 -14.39
C THR A 269 -2.75 7.57 -14.49
N THR A 270 -3.46 8.14 -13.52
CA THR A 270 -3.87 9.56 -13.53
C THR A 270 -2.80 10.50 -12.96
N PHE A 271 -2.11 10.09 -11.89
CA PHE A 271 -1.22 10.98 -11.12
C PHE A 271 0.27 10.70 -11.31
N LEU A 272 0.65 9.50 -11.74
CA LEU A 272 2.04 9.11 -11.88
C LEU A 272 2.63 9.77 -13.14
N SER A 273 3.42 10.82 -12.94
CA SER A 273 3.92 11.68 -14.03
C SER A 273 5.16 11.12 -14.75
N THR A 274 5.85 10.14 -14.14
CA THR A 274 7.21 9.72 -14.54
C THR A 274 7.39 8.21 -14.75
N GLN A 275 6.43 7.34 -14.38
CA GLN A 275 6.65 5.89 -14.27
C GLN A 275 5.49 5.03 -14.80
N THR A 276 5.10 5.21 -16.05
CA THR A 276 4.08 4.37 -16.72
C THR A 276 4.34 2.87 -16.58
N LEU A 277 5.60 2.47 -16.43
CA LEU A 277 6.03 1.09 -16.27
C LEU A 277 5.52 0.44 -14.98
N ASP A 278 5.50 1.14 -13.85
CA ASP A 278 5.06 0.52 -12.59
C ASP A 278 3.53 0.39 -12.55
N ALA A 279 2.82 1.35 -13.13
CA ALA A 279 1.38 1.22 -13.38
C ALA A 279 1.09 0.02 -14.31
N LEU A 280 1.89 -0.16 -15.36
CA LEU A 280 1.78 -1.28 -16.31
C LEU A 280 2.03 -2.64 -15.63
N ARG A 281 3.08 -2.74 -14.81
CA ARG A 281 3.39 -3.95 -14.04
C ARG A 281 2.28 -4.30 -13.07
N PHE A 282 1.75 -3.29 -12.37
CA PHE A 282 0.59 -3.46 -11.50
C PHE A 282 -0.64 -3.92 -12.30
N ALA A 283 -0.89 -3.34 -13.47
CA ALA A 283 -1.98 -3.75 -14.36
C ALA A 283 -1.84 -5.21 -14.81
N ASN A 284 -0.66 -5.63 -15.27
CA ASN A 284 -0.40 -7.02 -15.64
C ASN A 284 -0.66 -7.98 -14.48
N GLN A 285 -0.23 -7.60 -13.28
CA GLN A 285 -0.42 -8.42 -12.09
C GLN A 285 -1.91 -8.60 -11.74
N ILE A 286 -2.71 -7.53 -11.73
CA ILE A 286 -4.16 -7.66 -11.49
C ILE A 286 -4.85 -8.41 -12.63
N CYS A 287 -4.38 -8.25 -13.88
CA CYS A 287 -4.91 -8.98 -15.03
C CYS A 287 -4.65 -10.49 -14.91
N ARG A 288 -3.47 -10.91 -14.44
CA ARG A 288 -3.19 -12.33 -14.14
C ARG A 288 -4.17 -12.89 -13.11
N TYR A 289 -4.44 -12.15 -12.04
CA TYR A 289 -5.37 -12.56 -10.99
C TYR A 289 -6.83 -12.62 -11.49
N PHE A 290 -7.31 -11.56 -12.13
CA PHE A 290 -8.66 -11.53 -12.71
C PHE A 290 -8.84 -12.60 -13.77
N LEU A 291 -7.81 -12.87 -14.56
CA LEU A 291 -7.86 -13.95 -15.54
C LEU A 291 -7.92 -15.29 -14.82
N ASN A 292 -7.17 -15.55 -13.75
CA ASN A 292 -7.27 -16.80 -13.00
C ASN A 292 -8.71 -17.09 -12.49
N ASP A 293 -9.40 -16.05 -12.04
CA ASP A 293 -10.77 -16.11 -11.53
C ASP A 293 -11.86 -15.98 -12.61
N ALA A 294 -11.50 -15.82 -13.90
CA ALA A 294 -12.42 -15.52 -15.00
C ALA A 294 -13.29 -14.26 -14.80
N LYS A 295 -12.70 -13.22 -14.19
CA LYS A 295 -13.27 -11.88 -14.02
C LYS A 295 -12.88 -10.99 -15.21
N TYR A 296 -13.36 -11.31 -16.41
CA TYR A 296 -13.00 -10.61 -17.65
C TYR A 296 -13.35 -9.11 -17.63
N GLU A 297 -14.41 -8.71 -16.93
CA GLU A 297 -14.78 -7.29 -16.81
C GLU A 297 -13.71 -6.46 -16.10
N GLY A 298 -13.04 -7.03 -15.09
CA GLY A 298 -11.94 -6.35 -14.39
C GLY A 298 -10.77 -6.07 -15.34
N ILE A 299 -10.46 -7.02 -16.22
CA ILE A 299 -9.41 -6.87 -17.24
C ILE A 299 -9.81 -5.77 -18.24
N ARG A 300 -11.06 -5.76 -18.72
CA ARG A 300 -11.57 -4.71 -19.61
C ARG A 300 -11.41 -3.31 -19.02
N ILE A 301 -11.81 -3.13 -17.76
CA ILE A 301 -11.68 -1.86 -17.06
C ILE A 301 -10.20 -1.48 -16.92
N ALA A 302 -9.34 -2.41 -16.50
CA ALA A 302 -7.91 -2.17 -16.36
C ALA A 302 -7.26 -1.72 -17.67
N LEU A 303 -7.58 -2.38 -18.78
CA LEU A 303 -7.11 -2.02 -20.12
C LEU A 303 -7.56 -0.63 -20.54
N SER A 304 -8.80 -0.24 -20.20
CA SER A 304 -9.37 1.07 -20.58
C SER A 304 -8.68 2.27 -19.92
N TYR A 305 -7.94 2.07 -18.83
CA TYR A 305 -7.25 3.15 -18.13
C TYR A 305 -5.93 3.57 -18.78
N PHE A 306 -5.45 2.80 -19.76
CA PHE A 306 -4.24 3.13 -20.50
C PHE A 306 -4.59 3.78 -21.84
N PRO A 307 -3.77 4.73 -22.32
CA PRO A 307 -3.90 5.24 -23.67
C PRO A 307 -3.65 4.12 -24.70
N HIS A 308 -4.23 4.26 -25.90
CA HIS A 308 -4.12 3.26 -26.97
C HIS A 308 -2.65 3.07 -27.42
N ASP A 309 -1.86 4.14 -27.37
CA ASP A 309 -0.43 4.12 -27.66
C ASP A 309 0.36 4.32 -26.37
N ILE A 310 0.73 3.22 -25.72
CA ILE A 310 1.66 3.24 -24.59
C ILE A 310 3.07 3.43 -25.16
N ASP A 311 3.59 4.65 -25.03
CA ASP A 311 4.90 5.00 -25.56
C ASP A 311 6.01 4.44 -24.66
N ILE A 312 6.81 3.52 -25.22
CA ILE A 312 7.94 2.84 -24.55
C ILE A 312 9.17 3.77 -24.47
N HIS A 313 9.14 4.90 -25.18
CA HIS A 313 10.31 5.76 -25.36
C HIS A 313 10.82 6.45 -24.09
N THR A 314 10.09 6.42 -22.97
CA THR A 314 10.53 6.91 -21.65
C THR A 314 11.26 5.88 -20.78
N ILE A 315 11.55 4.68 -21.30
CA ILE A 315 12.19 3.61 -20.52
C ILE A 315 13.70 3.82 -20.38
N GLU A 316 14.15 3.88 -19.12
CA GLU A 316 15.55 3.91 -18.72
C GLU A 316 16.37 2.84 -19.46
N ALA A 317 17.53 3.25 -20.01
CA ALA A 317 18.37 2.43 -20.89
C ALA A 317 18.84 1.11 -20.26
N ASN A 318 18.71 0.93 -18.94
CA ASN A 318 19.26 -0.20 -18.21
C ASN A 318 18.33 -1.44 -18.16
N ASN A 319 17.02 -1.31 -18.44
CA ASN A 319 16.03 -2.42 -18.30
C ASN A 319 15.05 -2.55 -19.49
N ARG A 320 15.45 -2.12 -20.69
CA ARG A 320 14.56 -2.09 -21.88
C ARG A 320 13.88 -3.42 -22.19
N GLN A 321 14.57 -4.55 -21.99
CA GLN A 321 14.03 -5.87 -22.35
C GLN A 321 12.84 -6.28 -21.45
N GLN A 322 12.99 -6.16 -20.13
CA GLN A 322 11.90 -6.46 -19.17
C GLN A 322 10.68 -5.57 -19.42
N SER A 323 10.90 -4.29 -19.73
CA SER A 323 9.80 -3.37 -20.01
C SER A 323 9.05 -3.71 -21.31
N VAL A 324 9.76 -4.26 -22.31
CA VAL A 324 9.14 -4.77 -23.54
C VAL A 324 8.32 -6.02 -23.25
N ASP A 325 8.83 -6.93 -22.41
CA ASP A 325 8.08 -8.12 -21.98
C ASP A 325 6.84 -7.74 -21.14
N ASP A 326 6.94 -6.75 -20.26
CA ASP A 326 5.82 -6.19 -19.49
C ASP A 326 4.73 -5.62 -20.45
N LEU A 327 5.11 -4.84 -21.46
CA LEU A 327 4.14 -4.34 -22.44
C LEU A 327 3.54 -5.45 -23.30
N ARG A 328 4.35 -6.44 -23.68
CA ARG A 328 3.90 -7.57 -24.48
C ARG A 328 2.88 -8.41 -23.72
N GLU A 329 3.08 -8.60 -22.42
CA GLU A 329 2.12 -9.24 -21.53
C GLU A 329 0.80 -8.44 -21.48
N PHE A 330 0.88 -7.11 -21.30
CA PHE A 330 -0.31 -6.25 -21.27
C PHE A 330 -1.13 -6.35 -22.57
N LYS A 331 -0.45 -6.29 -23.71
CA LYS A 331 -1.08 -6.46 -25.04
C LYS A 331 -1.63 -7.87 -25.24
N ALA A 332 -1.03 -8.90 -24.64
CA ALA A 332 -1.50 -10.27 -24.72
C ALA A 332 -2.85 -10.44 -24.00
N PHE A 333 -3.06 -9.78 -22.86
CA PHE A 333 -4.38 -9.72 -22.21
C PHE A 333 -5.41 -9.02 -23.10
N GLY A 334 -5.03 -7.90 -23.72
CA GLY A 334 -5.90 -7.19 -24.67
C GLY A 334 -6.34 -8.04 -25.85
N ALA A 335 -5.40 -8.75 -26.49
CA ALA A 335 -5.71 -9.67 -27.60
C ALA A 335 -6.68 -10.79 -27.16
N TYR A 336 -6.48 -11.34 -25.96
CA TYR A 336 -7.34 -12.40 -25.42
C TYR A 336 -8.77 -11.91 -25.16
N ILE A 337 -8.93 -10.76 -24.51
CA ILE A 337 -10.24 -10.15 -24.26
C ILE A 337 -10.95 -9.81 -25.58
N ALA A 338 -10.23 -9.28 -26.58
CA ALA A 338 -10.80 -9.01 -27.89
C ALA A 338 -11.33 -10.28 -28.58
N ALA A 339 -10.62 -11.41 -28.43
CA ALA A 339 -11.08 -12.71 -28.94
C ALA A 339 -12.35 -13.19 -28.21
N LEU A 340 -12.40 -13.08 -26.88
CA LEU A 340 -13.60 -13.41 -26.10
C LEU A 340 -14.80 -12.53 -26.46
N GLU A 341 -14.60 -11.22 -26.60
CA GLU A 341 -15.65 -10.28 -27.01
C GLU A 341 -16.16 -10.60 -28.43
N ALA A 342 -15.27 -10.97 -29.36
CA ALA A 342 -15.66 -11.40 -30.69
C ALA A 342 -16.51 -12.69 -30.66
N ILE A 343 -16.13 -13.68 -29.85
CA ILE A 343 -16.90 -14.92 -29.67
C ILE A 343 -18.26 -14.62 -29.03
N GLN A 344 -18.29 -13.83 -27.97
CA GLN A 344 -19.53 -13.46 -27.29
C GLN A 344 -20.46 -12.71 -28.25
N ARG A 345 -19.93 -11.73 -28.98
CA ARG A 345 -20.71 -10.96 -29.96
C ARG A 345 -21.28 -11.85 -31.07
N TRP A 346 -20.50 -12.79 -31.56
CA TRP A 346 -20.97 -13.78 -32.52
C TRP A 346 -22.10 -14.64 -31.93
N SER A 347 -21.96 -15.11 -30.68
CA SER A 347 -22.97 -15.93 -30.02
C SER A 347 -24.31 -15.20 -29.86
N GLU A 348 -24.27 -13.90 -29.54
CA GLU A 348 -25.46 -13.04 -29.46
C GLU A 348 -26.15 -12.88 -30.82
N LEU A 349 -25.36 -12.67 -31.89
CA LEU A 349 -25.88 -12.56 -33.26
C LEU A 349 -26.51 -13.88 -33.71
N HIS A 350 -25.86 -15.01 -33.43
CA HIS A 350 -26.36 -16.32 -33.77
C HIS A 350 -27.67 -16.65 -33.03
N GLN A 351 -27.76 -16.32 -31.74
CA GLN A 351 -28.98 -16.52 -30.94
C GLN A 351 -30.14 -15.67 -31.46
N LYS A 352 -29.91 -14.38 -31.76
CA LYS A 352 -30.92 -13.48 -32.34
C LYS A 352 -31.45 -13.97 -33.69
N GLN A 353 -30.62 -14.66 -34.47
CA GLN A 353 -31.02 -15.20 -35.77
C GLN A 353 -31.79 -16.52 -35.67
N GLN A 354 -31.55 -17.32 -34.63
CA GLN A 354 -32.41 -18.48 -34.35
C GLN A 354 -33.83 -18.03 -33.98
N ASP A 355 -33.96 -16.89 -33.31
CA ASP A 355 -35.26 -16.33 -32.90
C ASP A 355 -35.99 -15.58 -34.04
N ASN A 356 -35.26 -14.96 -34.98
CA ASN A 356 -35.82 -14.19 -36.10
C ASN A 356 -35.62 -14.91 -37.45
N THR A 357 -36.62 -15.65 -37.90
CA THR A 357 -36.61 -16.44 -39.16
C THR A 357 -36.67 -15.62 -40.46
N SER A 358 -36.63 -14.28 -40.42
CA SER A 358 -36.95 -13.41 -41.57
C SER A 358 -35.81 -12.59 -42.18
N THR A 359 -34.58 -12.63 -41.64
CA THR A 359 -33.44 -11.85 -42.20
C THR A 359 -32.63 -12.64 -43.23
N THR A 360 -32.60 -12.15 -44.46
CA THR A 360 -31.98 -12.78 -45.65
C THR A 360 -30.44 -12.70 -45.68
N THR A 361 -29.81 -12.04 -44.71
CA THR A 361 -28.35 -11.95 -44.55
C THR A 361 -27.92 -12.60 -43.24
N ARG A 362 -27.11 -13.65 -43.34
CA ARG A 362 -26.48 -14.33 -42.18
C ARG A 362 -25.34 -13.47 -41.63
N GLU A 363 -25.71 -12.45 -40.84
CA GLU A 363 -24.74 -11.54 -40.20
C GLU A 363 -23.73 -12.29 -39.31
N ASP A 364 -24.11 -13.45 -38.74
CA ASP A 364 -23.25 -14.33 -37.96
C ASP A 364 -22.12 -14.93 -38.82
N GLN A 365 -22.43 -15.35 -40.05
CA GLN A 365 -21.46 -15.86 -41.02
C GLN A 365 -20.53 -14.76 -41.55
N ALA A 366 -21.03 -13.53 -41.71
CA ALA A 366 -20.20 -12.39 -42.11
C ALA A 366 -19.23 -11.95 -41.00
N TYR A 367 -19.60 -12.16 -39.73
CA TYR A 367 -18.76 -11.84 -38.57
C TYR A 367 -17.73 -12.93 -38.24
N LEU A 368 -17.94 -14.16 -38.71
CA LEU A 368 -17.05 -15.30 -38.44
C LEU A 368 -15.56 -15.04 -38.78
N PRO A 369 -15.18 -14.41 -39.92
CA PRO A 369 -13.77 -14.11 -40.20
C PRO A 369 -13.12 -13.19 -39.16
N ILE A 370 -13.89 -12.31 -38.51
CA ILE A 370 -13.40 -11.42 -37.45
C ILE A 370 -13.10 -12.23 -36.19
N VAL A 371 -13.98 -13.16 -35.82
CA VAL A 371 -13.78 -14.10 -34.70
C VAL A 371 -12.54 -14.96 -34.94
N ILE A 372 -12.44 -15.55 -36.14
CA ILE A 372 -11.30 -16.37 -36.55
C ILE A 372 -10.01 -15.55 -36.40
N LYS A 373 -9.97 -14.36 -37.00
CA LYS A 373 -8.79 -13.49 -36.92
C LYS A 373 -8.41 -13.18 -35.47
N ALA A 374 -9.36 -12.77 -34.63
CA ALA A 374 -9.09 -12.44 -33.23
C ALA A 374 -8.54 -13.64 -32.44
N CYS A 375 -9.06 -14.85 -32.69
CA CYS A 375 -8.53 -16.08 -32.08
C CYS A 375 -7.11 -16.41 -32.58
N TYR A 376 -6.85 -16.27 -33.89
CA TYR A 376 -5.53 -16.50 -34.47
C TYR A 376 -4.51 -15.45 -34.03
N ASP A 377 -4.91 -14.21 -33.75
CA ASP A 377 -4.04 -13.19 -33.17
C ASP A 377 -3.51 -13.62 -31.78
N VAL A 378 -4.27 -14.46 -31.05
CA VAL A 378 -3.83 -15.08 -29.79
C VAL A 378 -2.98 -16.34 -30.06
N PHE A 379 -3.40 -17.23 -30.96
CA PHE A 379 -2.70 -18.49 -31.22
C PHE A 379 -1.34 -18.31 -31.91
N ASP A 380 -1.23 -17.33 -32.82
CA ASP A 380 -0.01 -16.95 -33.53
C ASP A 380 0.63 -15.69 -32.94
N TYR A 381 0.36 -15.41 -31.66
CA TYR A 381 0.94 -14.25 -30.98
C TYR A 381 2.46 -14.31 -31.08
N PRO A 382 3.16 -13.21 -31.43
CA PRO A 382 4.60 -13.23 -31.68
C PRO A 382 5.36 -13.85 -30.50
N GLN A 383 6.19 -14.88 -30.76
CA GLN A 383 6.93 -15.68 -29.77
C GLN A 383 6.07 -16.38 -28.69
N GLY A 384 4.74 -16.38 -28.83
CA GLY A 384 3.79 -17.05 -27.95
C GLY A 384 3.02 -16.12 -27.01
N TRP A 385 1.76 -16.45 -26.79
CA TRP A 385 0.89 -15.77 -25.83
C TRP A 385 1.33 -16.02 -24.38
N LEU A 386 1.50 -14.97 -23.58
CA LEU A 386 2.03 -15.02 -22.21
C LEU A 386 3.38 -15.78 -22.08
N VAL A 387 4.32 -15.50 -22.99
CA VAL A 387 5.68 -16.03 -22.97
C VAL A 387 6.66 -14.87 -23.09
N ASP A 388 7.64 -14.78 -22.20
CA ASP A 388 8.67 -13.74 -22.26
C ASP A 388 9.66 -14.00 -23.42
N SER A 389 10.29 -12.94 -23.92
CA SER A 389 11.26 -13.03 -25.02
C SER A 389 12.65 -13.55 -24.61
N THR A 390 12.98 -13.52 -23.32
CA THR A 390 14.31 -13.93 -22.82
C THR A 390 14.24 -14.79 -21.55
N ASN A 391 15.02 -15.88 -21.51
CA ASN A 391 15.22 -16.71 -20.30
C ASN A 391 16.21 -16.08 -19.29
N ILE A 392 16.66 -14.84 -19.51
CA ILE A 392 17.83 -14.25 -18.84
C ILE A 392 17.48 -13.73 -17.43
N HIS A 393 16.20 -13.52 -17.12
CA HIS A 393 15.75 -12.87 -15.89
C HIS A 393 15.23 -13.83 -14.79
N GLN A 394 15.57 -15.13 -14.88
CA GLN A 394 15.19 -16.18 -13.92
C GLN A 394 15.84 -16.05 -12.52
N THR A 395 16.56 -14.96 -12.23
CA THR A 395 17.33 -14.83 -10.98
C THR A 395 16.55 -14.23 -9.81
N SER A 396 15.37 -13.66 -10.05
CA SER A 396 14.51 -13.09 -8.99
C SER A 396 13.34 -14.03 -8.65
N PRO A 397 13.07 -14.31 -7.36
CA PRO A 397 11.93 -15.15 -6.95
C PRO A 397 10.58 -14.58 -7.43
N ASP A 398 10.46 -13.26 -7.56
CA ASP A 398 9.25 -12.61 -8.08
C ASP A 398 9.04 -12.86 -9.59
N ASN A 399 10.11 -13.09 -10.35
CA ASN A 399 10.00 -13.44 -11.77
C ASN A 399 9.63 -14.91 -11.97
N GLU A 400 10.11 -15.80 -11.09
CA GLU A 400 9.73 -17.22 -11.12
C GLU A 400 8.23 -17.37 -10.84
N THR A 401 7.71 -16.68 -9.82
CA THR A 401 6.26 -16.69 -9.53
C THR A 401 5.46 -16.20 -10.73
N ARG A 402 5.81 -15.03 -11.30
CA ARG A 402 5.18 -14.50 -12.52
C ARG A 402 5.21 -15.50 -13.69
N GLN A 403 6.34 -16.16 -13.95
CA GLN A 403 6.43 -17.16 -15.02
C GLN A 403 5.54 -18.37 -14.74
N THR A 404 5.47 -18.83 -13.49
CA THR A 404 4.55 -19.93 -13.13
C THR A 404 3.09 -19.52 -13.36
N GLU A 405 2.69 -18.32 -12.93
CA GLU A 405 1.34 -17.78 -13.15
C GLU A 405 1.00 -17.73 -14.65
N MET A 406 1.87 -17.14 -15.47
CA MET A 406 1.69 -17.07 -16.92
C MET A 406 1.59 -18.45 -17.57
N SER A 407 2.41 -19.41 -17.12
CA SER A 407 2.36 -20.77 -17.65
C SER A 407 1.02 -21.45 -17.36
N VAL A 408 0.50 -21.31 -16.13
CA VAL A 408 -0.81 -21.87 -15.73
C VAL A 408 -1.92 -21.26 -16.58
N LEU A 409 -1.93 -19.92 -16.70
CA LEU A 409 -2.90 -19.20 -17.52
C LEU A 409 -2.84 -19.64 -18.99
N ARG A 410 -1.63 -19.82 -19.53
CA ARG A 410 -1.41 -20.30 -20.90
C ARG A 410 -2.03 -21.68 -21.15
N HIS A 411 -1.83 -22.63 -20.24
CA HIS A 411 -2.42 -23.98 -20.36
C HIS A 411 -3.95 -23.94 -20.33
N LYS A 412 -4.52 -23.14 -19.41
CA LYS A 412 -5.97 -23.06 -19.22
C LYS A 412 -6.69 -22.32 -20.37
N TYR A 413 -6.18 -21.17 -20.78
CA TYR A 413 -6.93 -20.25 -21.63
C TYR A 413 -6.71 -20.44 -23.13
N ILE A 414 -5.58 -20.99 -23.55
CA ILE A 414 -5.37 -21.38 -24.95
C ILE A 414 -6.26 -22.58 -25.30
N SER A 415 -6.30 -23.60 -24.43
CA SER A 415 -7.14 -24.77 -24.64
C SER A 415 -8.62 -24.39 -24.65
N MET A 416 -9.06 -23.56 -23.70
CA MET A 416 -10.42 -23.00 -23.66
C MET A 416 -10.80 -22.25 -24.95
N LEU A 417 -9.93 -21.35 -25.42
CA LEU A 417 -10.19 -20.56 -26.63
C LEU A 417 -10.31 -21.46 -27.87
N ALA A 418 -9.45 -22.46 -27.98
CA ALA A 418 -9.49 -23.44 -29.07
C ALA A 418 -10.78 -24.27 -29.03
N CYS A 419 -11.15 -24.81 -27.85
CA CYS A 419 -12.40 -25.56 -27.68
C CYS A 419 -13.63 -24.71 -28.05
N ASN A 420 -13.66 -23.44 -27.65
CA ASN A 420 -14.75 -22.52 -28.03
C ASN A 420 -14.80 -22.30 -29.54
N LEU A 421 -13.65 -22.12 -30.21
CA LEU A 421 -13.61 -21.95 -31.66
C LEU A 421 -14.04 -23.23 -32.40
N PHE A 422 -13.63 -24.41 -31.93
CA PHE A 422 -14.09 -25.70 -32.47
C PHE A 422 -15.61 -25.86 -32.34
N ARG A 423 -16.19 -25.48 -31.20
CA ARG A 423 -17.65 -25.49 -31.01
C ARG A 423 -18.37 -24.55 -31.98
N ILE A 424 -17.81 -23.36 -32.25
CA ILE A 424 -18.36 -22.43 -33.25
C ILE A 424 -18.33 -23.07 -34.65
N PHE A 425 -17.22 -23.67 -35.06
CA PHE A 425 -17.11 -24.33 -36.35
C PHE A 425 -18.05 -25.54 -36.49
N ASP A 426 -18.23 -26.29 -35.41
CA ASP A 426 -19.19 -27.39 -35.34
C ASP A 426 -20.63 -26.91 -35.55
N LEU A 427 -21.03 -25.82 -34.88
CA LEU A 427 -22.36 -25.21 -34.99
C LEU A 427 -22.65 -24.69 -36.40
N ILE A 428 -21.69 -24.01 -37.04
CA ILE A 428 -21.85 -23.47 -38.40
C ILE A 428 -21.65 -24.56 -39.47
N LYS A 429 -21.22 -25.77 -39.08
CA LYS A 429 -20.87 -26.89 -39.97
C LYS A 429 -19.81 -26.48 -41.01
N GLN A 430 -18.76 -25.80 -40.56
CA GLN A 430 -17.59 -25.46 -41.39
C GLN A 430 -16.47 -26.48 -41.18
N GLU A 431 -16.52 -27.59 -41.91
CA GLU A 431 -15.56 -28.68 -41.73
C GLU A 431 -14.13 -28.29 -42.14
N GLN A 432 -13.97 -27.47 -43.17
CA GLN A 432 -12.66 -27.06 -43.69
C GLN A 432 -11.84 -26.25 -42.66
N GLU A 433 -12.50 -25.34 -41.94
CA GLU A 433 -11.84 -24.51 -40.92
C GLU A 433 -11.52 -25.32 -39.65
N THR A 434 -12.35 -26.32 -39.31
CA THR A 434 -12.03 -27.31 -38.27
C THR A 434 -10.72 -28.04 -38.57
N PHE A 435 -10.54 -28.59 -39.78
CA PHE A 435 -9.30 -29.29 -40.14
C PHE A 435 -8.07 -28.37 -40.21
N ARG A 436 -8.24 -27.12 -40.64
CA ARG A 436 -7.19 -26.10 -40.61
C ARG A 436 -6.74 -25.80 -39.19
N LEU A 437 -7.68 -25.65 -38.26
CA LEU A 437 -7.38 -25.38 -36.86
C LEU A 437 -6.63 -26.56 -36.21
N ILE A 438 -7.04 -27.81 -36.44
CA ILE A 438 -6.30 -28.99 -35.95
C ILE A 438 -4.87 -28.99 -36.49
N THR A 439 -4.72 -28.82 -37.80
CA THR A 439 -3.41 -28.85 -38.46
C THR A 439 -2.50 -27.77 -37.89
N PHE A 440 -3.06 -26.58 -37.61
CA PHE A 440 -2.34 -25.50 -36.98
C PHE A 440 -1.93 -25.82 -35.53
N LEU A 441 -2.85 -26.34 -34.71
CA LEU A 441 -2.58 -26.70 -33.31
C LEU A 441 -1.56 -27.84 -33.18
N SER A 442 -1.57 -28.78 -34.12
CA SER A 442 -0.65 -29.91 -34.20
C SER A 442 0.69 -29.59 -34.88
N ASP A 443 0.89 -28.38 -35.41
CA ASP A 443 2.14 -28.03 -36.11
C ASP A 443 3.32 -27.94 -35.13
N SER A 444 4.16 -28.98 -35.15
CA SER A 444 5.34 -29.09 -34.31
C SER A 444 6.44 -28.07 -34.62
N ARG A 445 6.36 -27.40 -35.77
CA ARG A 445 7.31 -26.35 -36.19
C ARG A 445 6.98 -24.97 -35.64
N LYS A 446 5.79 -24.79 -35.05
CA LYS A 446 5.34 -23.54 -34.43
C LYS A 446 5.45 -23.62 -32.90
N GLN A 447 4.46 -23.10 -32.19
CA GLN A 447 4.47 -22.96 -30.72
C GLN A 447 4.12 -24.25 -29.96
N GLN A 448 4.01 -25.40 -30.65
CA GLN A 448 3.66 -26.70 -30.06
C GLN A 448 2.43 -26.63 -29.14
N LEU A 449 1.38 -25.94 -29.59
CA LEU A 449 0.20 -25.62 -28.78
C LEU A 449 -0.51 -26.86 -28.24
N TYR A 450 -0.43 -28.00 -28.94
CA TYR A 450 -0.95 -29.29 -28.50
C TYR A 450 -0.44 -29.74 -27.11
N THR A 451 0.75 -29.31 -26.69
CA THR A 451 1.32 -29.65 -25.38
C THR A 451 0.58 -29.00 -24.21
N LEU A 452 -0.16 -27.93 -24.49
CA LEU A 452 -0.84 -27.13 -23.48
C LEU A 452 -2.23 -27.66 -23.12
N PHE A 453 -2.74 -28.62 -23.88
CA PHE A 453 -4.07 -29.16 -23.69
C PHE A 453 -4.04 -30.28 -22.64
N SER A 454 -5.02 -30.28 -21.74
CA SER A 454 -5.27 -31.43 -20.88
C SER A 454 -5.71 -32.63 -21.73
N LYS A 455 -5.60 -33.84 -21.18
CA LYS A 455 -6.07 -35.06 -21.85
C LYS A 455 -7.56 -34.97 -22.20
N GLU A 456 -8.35 -34.36 -21.33
CA GLU A 456 -9.79 -34.15 -21.51
C GLU A 456 -10.07 -33.15 -22.63
N ALA A 457 -9.36 -32.03 -22.66
CA ALA A 457 -9.47 -31.04 -23.73
C ALA A 457 -9.03 -31.60 -25.09
N LEU A 458 -7.99 -32.45 -25.13
CA LEU A 458 -7.61 -33.16 -26.35
C LEU A 458 -8.71 -34.11 -26.81
N ASN A 459 -9.32 -34.87 -25.89
CA ASN A 459 -10.42 -35.78 -26.22
C ASN A 459 -11.65 -35.02 -26.76
N SER A 460 -11.99 -33.87 -26.17
CA SER A 460 -13.13 -33.07 -26.65
C SER A 460 -12.86 -32.47 -28.02
N VAL A 461 -11.65 -31.97 -28.28
CA VAL A 461 -11.24 -31.55 -29.61
C VAL A 461 -11.30 -32.72 -30.59
N LEU A 462 -10.72 -33.88 -30.25
CA LEU A 462 -10.75 -35.06 -31.13
C LEU A 462 -12.18 -35.48 -31.49
N LEU A 463 -13.09 -35.51 -30.51
CA LEU A 463 -14.51 -35.83 -30.74
C LEU A 463 -15.18 -34.83 -31.70
N LEU A 464 -14.96 -33.53 -31.50
CA LEU A 464 -15.50 -32.49 -32.41
C LEU A 464 -14.96 -32.63 -33.84
N THR A 465 -13.73 -33.13 -33.96
CA THR A 465 -13.09 -33.33 -35.26
C THR A 465 -13.54 -34.61 -35.94
N GLU A 466 -13.85 -35.65 -35.17
CA GLU A 466 -14.52 -36.87 -35.64
C GLU A 466 -15.90 -36.53 -36.21
N HIS A 467 -16.72 -35.75 -35.47
CA HIS A 467 -18.01 -35.27 -35.97
C HIS A 467 -17.89 -34.45 -37.27
N ALA A 468 -16.80 -33.68 -37.44
CA ALA A 468 -16.55 -32.94 -38.68
C ALA A 468 -16.15 -33.87 -39.84
N ALA A 469 -15.37 -34.91 -39.56
CA ALA A 469 -14.97 -35.92 -40.54
C ALA A 469 -16.16 -36.77 -41.00
N GLU A 470 -17.02 -37.22 -40.08
CA GLU A 470 -18.25 -37.94 -40.40
C GLU A 470 -19.16 -37.13 -41.32
N ARG A 471 -19.41 -35.86 -41.00
CA ARG A 471 -20.22 -34.97 -41.86
C ARG A 471 -19.61 -34.76 -43.25
N CYS A 472 -18.28 -34.73 -43.35
CA CYS A 472 -17.60 -34.61 -44.63
C CYS A 472 -17.75 -35.91 -45.46
N LEU A 473 -17.63 -37.07 -44.81
CA LEU A 473 -17.86 -38.38 -45.42
C LEU A 473 -19.31 -38.55 -45.88
N ASP A 474 -20.29 -38.16 -45.06
CA ASP A 474 -21.72 -38.18 -45.40
C ASP A 474 -22.02 -37.30 -46.63
N ARG A 475 -21.42 -36.10 -46.71
CA ARG A 475 -21.55 -35.23 -47.90
C ARG A 475 -20.94 -35.87 -49.15
N GLN A 476 -19.79 -36.52 -49.02
CA GLN A 476 -19.14 -37.21 -50.15
C GLN A 476 -19.94 -38.42 -50.61
N GLN A 477 -20.53 -39.18 -49.69
CA GLN A 477 -21.42 -40.31 -50.01
C GLN A 477 -22.72 -39.83 -50.66
N GLN A 478 -23.32 -38.74 -50.19
CA GLN A 478 -24.50 -38.12 -50.83
C GLN A 478 -24.20 -37.63 -52.26
N GLN A 479 -23.04 -37.00 -52.49
CA GLN A 479 -22.61 -36.60 -53.83
C GLN A 479 -22.38 -37.80 -54.76
N GLN A 480 -21.84 -38.92 -54.25
CA GLN A 480 -21.70 -40.16 -55.04
C GLN A 480 -23.04 -40.84 -55.35
N THR A 481 -24.04 -40.76 -54.47
CA THR A 481 -25.39 -41.28 -54.74
C THR A 481 -26.17 -40.41 -55.73
N ASP A 482 -25.96 -39.09 -55.72
CA ASP A 482 -26.56 -38.17 -56.70
C ASP A 482 -25.89 -38.31 -58.09
N ASP A 483 -24.55 -38.46 -58.16
CA ASP A 483 -23.85 -38.71 -59.43
C ASP A 483 -24.16 -40.09 -60.04
N THR A 484 -24.47 -41.09 -59.21
CA THR A 484 -24.91 -42.40 -59.72
C THR A 484 -26.37 -42.39 -60.18
N THR A 485 -27.26 -41.62 -59.54
CA THR A 485 -28.65 -41.46 -60.03
C THR A 485 -28.75 -40.60 -61.28
N VAL A 486 -27.88 -39.60 -61.48
CA VAL A 486 -27.80 -38.83 -62.74
C VAL A 486 -27.28 -39.68 -63.90
N ASN A 487 -26.37 -40.64 -63.64
CA ASN A 487 -25.89 -41.58 -64.66
C ASN A 487 -26.88 -42.72 -65.01
N TYR A 488 -28.00 -42.84 -64.29
CA TYR A 488 -29.10 -43.74 -64.66
C TYR A 488 -30.24 -43.04 -65.45
N PHE A 489 -30.14 -41.73 -65.70
CA PHE A 489 -31.12 -40.93 -66.46
C PHE A 489 -30.57 -40.28 -67.75
N LEU A 490 -29.40 -40.73 -68.23
CA LEU A 490 -28.90 -40.52 -69.60
C LEU A 490 -28.78 -41.87 -70.29
#